data_AF-A0A966QE54-F1
#
_entry.id   AF-A0A966QE54-F1
#
_cell.length_a   1.000
_cell.length_b   1.000
_cell.length_c   1.000
_cell.angle_alpha   90.00
_cell.angle_beta   90.00
_cell.angle_gamma   90.00
#
_symmetry.space_group_name_H-M   'P 1'
#
loop_
_entity.id
_entity.type
_entity.pdbx_description
1 polymer ?
#
loop_
_entity_poly.entity_id
_entity_poly.type
_entity_poly.pdbx_seq_one_letter_code
_entity_poly.pdbx_strand_id
1 'polypeptide(L)' 'SHNLNDVFQVADNIAAMYLGTMAAQVEKSKVSQSDVVRLITTGASEKVS' A
#
# COMPACT_ATOMS: atom_id res chain seq x y z
N SER A 1 8.00 2.43 -5.94
CA SER A 1 9.10 1.46 -5.73
C SER A 1 8.51 0.12 -5.35
N HIS A 2 9.18 -0.99 -5.67
CA HIS A 2 8.80 -2.34 -5.25
C HIS A 2 9.46 -2.74 -3.92
N ASN A 3 10.45 -1.98 -3.45
CA ASN A 3 11.08 -2.19 -2.16
C ASN A 3 10.29 -1.45 -1.07
N LEU A 4 9.54 -2.20 -0.26
CA LEU A 4 8.70 -1.62 0.78
C LEU A 4 9.50 -1.03 1.96
N ASN A 5 10.74 -1.46 2.18
CA ASN A 5 11.58 -0.83 3.20
C ASN A 5 11.87 0.63 2.83
N ASP A 6 12.26 0.87 1.58
CA ASP A 6 12.56 2.22 1.10
C ASP A 6 11.29 3.08 1.07
N VAL A 7 10.17 2.52 0.60
CA VAL A 7 8.87 3.22 0.60
C VAL A 7 8.50 3.67 2.01
N PHE A 8 8.61 2.77 2.99
CA PHE A 8 8.30 3.11 4.38
C PHE A 8 9.34 4.01 5.04
N GLN A 9 10.52 4.22 4.47
CA GLN A 9 11.46 5.21 5.01
C GLN A 9 11.13 6.63 4.55
N VAL A 10 10.65 6.81 3.31
CA VAL A 10 10.57 8.14 2.67
C VAL A 10 9.16 8.62 2.36
N ALA A 11 8.16 7.75 2.27
CA ALA A 11 6.82 8.13 1.81
C ALA A 11 5.88 8.51 2.97
N ASP A 12 5.10 9.57 2.79
CA ASP A 12 3.98 9.91 3.69
C ASP A 12 2.69 9.19 3.27
N ASN A 13 2.50 9.02 1.95
CA ASN A 13 1.33 8.38 1.34
C ASN A 13 1.76 7.30 0.34
N ILE A 14 1.00 6.20 0.28
CA ILE A 14 1.29 5.03 -0.55
C ILE A 14 0.08 4.78 -1.44
N ALA A 15 0.27 4.85 -2.76
CA ALA A 15 -0.70 4.37 -3.73
C ALA A 15 -0.39 2.91 -4.06
N ALA A 16 -1.24 1.99 -3.62
CA ALA A 16 -1.12 0.58 -3.93
C ALA A 16 -1.88 0.27 -5.22
N MET A 17 -1.21 -0.37 -6.17
CA MET A 17 -1.79 -0.78 -7.45
C MET A 17 -1.88 -2.30 -7.54
N TYR A 18 -2.97 -2.79 -8.12
CA TYR A 18 -3.20 -4.20 -8.42
C TYR A 18 -3.60 -4.34 -9.89
N LEU A 19 -2.82 -5.12 -10.67
CA LEU A 19 -3.07 -5.38 -12.10
C LEU A 19 -3.34 -4.11 -12.93
N GLY A 20 -2.59 -3.04 -12.67
CA GLY A 20 -2.71 -1.76 -13.41
C GLY A 20 -3.83 -0.84 -12.91
N THR A 21 -4.64 -1.26 -11.94
CA THR A 21 -5.66 -0.43 -11.31
C THR A 21 -5.23 -0.01 -9.90
N MET A 22 -5.61 1.18 -9.46
CA MET A 22 -5.36 1.61 -8.08
C MET A 22 -6.27 0.81 -7.12
N ALA A 23 -5.67 0.05 -6.22
CA ALA A 23 -6.37 -0.74 -5.21
C ALA A 23 -6.77 0.12 -4.00
N ALA A 24 -5.85 0.97 -3.55
CA ALA A 24 -6.10 1.95 -2.50
C ALA A 24 -5.01 3.03 -2.48
N GLN A 25 -5.32 4.18 -1.87
CA GLN A 25 -4.33 5.15 -1.43
C GLN A 25 -4.42 5.27 0.10
N VAL A 26 -3.28 5.13 0.77
CA VAL A 26 -3.21 5.03 2.23
C VAL A 26 -2.13 5.93 2.79
N GLU A 27 -2.37 6.51 3.97
CA GLU A 27 -1.32 7.16 4.75
C GLU A 27 -0.39 6.07 5.32
N LYS A 28 0.93 6.23 5.15
CA LYS A 28 1.92 5.27 5.67
C LYS A 28 1.73 5.00 7.17
N SER A 29 1.37 6.03 7.93
CA SER A 29 1.17 5.96 9.38
C SER A 29 0.02 5.04 9.82
N LYS A 30 -0.90 4.71 8.91
CA LYS A 30 -2.12 3.92 9.19
C LYS A 30 -2.04 2.47 8.73
N VAL A 31 -0.94 2.06 8.09
CA VAL A 31 -0.81 0.72 7.50
C VAL A 31 0.54 0.09 7.82
N SER A 32 0.57 -1.23 7.85
CA SER A 32 1.82 -1.99 7.93
C SER A 32 2.33 -2.37 6.53
N GLN A 33 3.58 -2.84 6.43
CA GLN A 33 4.10 -3.38 5.17
C GLN A 33 3.27 -4.56 4.67
N SER A 34 2.77 -5.43 5.56
CA SER A 34 1.94 -6.58 5.17
C SER A 34 0.56 -6.15 4.64
N ASP A 35 0.00 -5.04 5.13
CA ASP A 35 -1.20 -4.46 4.53
C ASP A 35 -0.94 -3.98 3.10
N VAL A 36 0.19 -3.32 2.86
CA VAL A 36 0.58 -2.90 1.51
C VAL A 36 0.81 -4.11 0.60
N VAL A 37 1.47 -5.17 1.08
CA VAL A 37 1.62 -6.43 0.34
C VAL A 37 0.25 -7.01 -0.02
N ARG A 38 -0.70 -7.03 0.91
CA ARG A 38 -2.07 -7.48 0.65
C ARG A 38 -2.75 -6.64 -0.44
N LEU A 39 -2.67 -5.32 -0.36
CA LEU A 39 -3.26 -4.42 -1.37
C LEU A 39 -2.71 -4.69 -2.78
N ILE A 40 -1.39 -4.87 -2.92
CA ILE A 40 -0.76 -5.12 -4.23
C ILE A 40 -0.93 -6.55 -4.75
N THR A 41 -1.40 -7.50 -3.92
CA THR A 41 -1.57 -8.92 -4.29
C THR A 41 -3.03 -9.33 -4.47
N THR A 42 -3.95 -8.77 -3.70
CA THR A 42 -5.36 -9.13 -3.74
C THR A 42 -6.26 -8.00 -4.23
N GLY A 43 -5.77 -6.76 -4.26
CA GLY A 43 -6.56 -5.57 -4.58
C GLY A 43 -7.59 -5.20 -3.49
N ALA A 44 -7.63 -5.90 -2.36
CA ALA A 44 -8.68 -5.73 -1.35
C ALA A 44 -8.36 -4.62 -0.34
N SER A 45 -9.17 -3.56 -0.32
CA SER A 45 -9.04 -2.38 0.54
C SER A 45 -9.82 -2.46 1.87
N GLU A 46 -10.46 -3.59 2.19
CA GLU A 46 -11.48 -3.74 3.27
C GLU A 46 -11.06 -3.36 4.72
N LYS A 47 -9.81 -2.92 4.96
CA LYS A 47 -9.34 -2.46 6.28
C LYS A 47 -8.91 -0.99 6.35
N VAL A 48 -9.10 -0.20 5.30
CA VAL A 48 -8.74 1.22 5.32
C VAL A 48 -10.02 2.06 5.34
N SER A 49 -10.56 2.28 6.52
CA SER A 49 -11.65 3.23 6.79
C SER A 49 -11.27 4.06 8.00
#